data_AF-Q92FV6-F1
#
_entry.id   AF-Q92FV6-F1
#
_cell.length_a   1.000
_cell.length_b   1.000
_cell.length_c   1.000
_cell.angle_alpha   90.00
_cell.angle_beta   90.00
_cell.angle_gamma   90.00
#
_symmetry.space_group_name_H-M   'P 1'
#
loop_
_entity.id
_entity.type
_entity.pdbx_description
1 polymer ?
#
loop_
_entity_poly.entity_id
_entity_poly.type
_entity_poly.pdbx_seq_one_letter_code
_entity_poly.pdbx_strand_id
1 'polypeptide(L)'
;MTNCHGLKLTATDGKKYITDCANTELLLRIIQSIPSPKAEPFKQWLAKVGYERIQEISDPEKSIDRARDNWKRHGRSEKWIQQRMMGQKTRNKLTDYWKNHEVTKENEFAILTNIIYQEWAGIT
;
A
#
# COMPACT_ATOMS: atom_id res chain seq x y z
N MET A 1 29.07 2.64 -3.16
CA MET A 1 28.89 3.55 -2.00
C MET A 1 27.45 3.44 -1.54
N THR A 2 27.24 3.23 -0.25
CA THR A 2 25.92 3.21 0.38
C THR A 2 25.48 4.67 0.53
N ASN A 3 24.54 5.14 -0.30
CA ASN A 3 24.17 6.56 -0.38
C ASN A 3 23.20 6.97 0.74
N CYS A 4 23.59 6.72 2.01
CA CYS A 4 22.81 7.12 3.17
C CYS A 4 22.88 8.64 3.36
N HIS A 5 21.77 9.22 3.84
CA HIS A 5 21.68 10.65 4.15
C HIS A 5 21.82 10.85 5.66
N GLY A 6 22.70 11.78 6.07
CA GLY A 6 22.86 12.12 7.48
C GLY A 6 21.69 12.94 8.01
N LEU A 7 20.93 12.41 8.96
CA LEU A 7 19.87 13.14 9.68
C LEU A 7 20.23 13.31 11.15
N LYS A 8 19.82 14.43 11.75
CA LYS A 8 20.01 14.69 13.18
C LYS A 8 18.96 13.94 14.00
N LEU A 9 19.34 12.81 14.60
CA LEU A 9 18.49 12.00 15.46
C LEU A 9 18.81 12.24 16.93
N THR A 10 17.77 12.25 17.78
CA THR A 10 17.92 12.36 19.23
C THR A 10 18.41 11.03 19.80
N ALA A 11 19.53 11.04 20.54
CA ALA A 11 20.06 9.88 21.24
C ALA A 11 19.49 9.76 22.67
N THR A 12 19.88 8.69 23.38
CA THR A 12 19.43 8.41 24.76
C THR A 12 19.85 9.47 25.78
N ASP A 13 20.87 10.26 25.46
CA ASP A 13 21.35 11.40 26.27
C ASP A 13 20.58 12.71 25.98
N GLY A 14 19.56 12.67 25.11
CA GLY A 14 18.77 13.83 24.70
C GLY A 14 19.46 14.75 23.69
N LYS A 15 20.71 14.49 23.31
CA LYS A 15 21.43 15.27 22.30
C LYS A 15 21.13 14.77 20.89
N LYS A 16 21.25 15.65 19.90
CA LYS A 16 21.03 15.31 18.48
C LYS A 16 22.35 15.02 17.78
N TYR A 17 22.49 13.85 17.19
CA TYR A 17 23.68 13.42 16.43
C TYR A 17 23.33 13.14 14.98
N ILE A 18 24.27 13.39 14.07
CA ILE A 18 24.12 13.00 12.67
C ILE A 18 24.22 11.48 12.58
N THR A 19 23.21 10.85 12.01
CA THR A 19 23.12 9.40 11.82
C THR A 19 22.75 9.11 10.38
N ASP A 20 23.40 8.10 9.80
CA ASP A 20 23.10 7.63 8.45
C ASP A 20 21.69 7.04 8.40
N CYS A 21 20.83 7.67 7.60
CA CYS A 21 19.48 7.25 7.35
C CYS A 21 19.29 6.85 5.89
N ALA A 22 18.45 5.86 5.67
CA ALA A 22 18.06 5.41 4.34
C ALA A 22 16.54 5.26 4.29
N ASN A 23 15.95 5.66 3.16
CA ASN A 23 14.55 5.35 2.88
C ASN A 23 14.41 3.87 2.51
N THR A 24 13.16 3.38 2.41
CA THR A 24 12.90 1.97 2.15
C THR A 24 13.55 1.48 0.85
N GLU A 25 13.43 2.24 -0.25
CA GLU A 25 14.03 1.87 -1.53
C GLU A 25 15.56 1.68 -1.42
N LEU A 26 16.23 2.64 -0.79
CA LEU A 26 17.67 2.59 -0.58
C LEU A 26 18.04 1.41 0.34
N LEU A 27 17.30 1.15 1.41
CA LEU A 27 17.53 -0.02 2.27
C LEU A 27 17.45 -1.33 1.48
N LEU A 28 16.42 -1.48 0.63
CA LEU A 28 16.29 -2.65 -0.24
C LEU A 28 17.46 -2.77 -1.21
N ARG A 29 17.97 -1.64 -1.73
CA ARG A 29 19.15 -1.64 -2.61
C ARG A 29 20.44 -1.99 -1.87
N ILE A 30 20.60 -1.50 -0.64
CA ILE A 30 21.72 -1.85 0.23
C ILE A 30 21.73 -3.37 0.44
N ILE A 31 20.60 -3.96 0.82
CA ILE A 31 20.45 -5.41 1.02
C ILE A 31 20.93 -6.21 -0.19
N GLN A 32 20.56 -5.79 -1.41
CA GLN A 32 21.00 -6.45 -2.65
C GLN A 32 22.53 -6.40 -2.83
N SER A 33 23.18 -5.31 -2.40
CA SER A 33 24.63 -5.10 -2.56
C SER A 33 25.51 -5.85 -1.56
N ILE A 34 24.96 -6.40 -0.47
CA ILE A 34 25.74 -7.06 0.59
C ILE A 34 26.35 -8.37 0.06
N PRO A 35 27.69 -8.55 0.05
CA PRO A 35 28.35 -9.76 -0.47
C PRO A 35 28.46 -10.87 0.59
N SER A 36 27.48 -10.99 1.48
CA SER A 36 27.47 -11.96 2.59
C SER A 36 26.38 -13.02 2.37
N PRO A 37 26.68 -14.32 2.60
CA PRO A 37 25.65 -15.37 2.63
C PRO A 37 24.54 -15.10 3.64
N LYS A 38 24.81 -14.32 4.69
CA LYS A 38 23.79 -13.93 5.69
C LYS A 38 22.69 -13.04 5.11
N ALA A 39 22.95 -12.36 4.00
CA ALA A 39 21.95 -11.55 3.30
C ALA A 39 21.07 -12.38 2.35
N GLU A 40 21.45 -13.63 2.05
CA GLU A 40 20.77 -14.46 1.06
C GLU A 40 19.27 -14.69 1.37
N PRO A 41 18.84 -14.96 2.62
CA PRO A 41 17.41 -15.09 2.92
C PRO A 41 16.60 -13.85 2.53
N PHE A 42 17.16 -12.65 2.70
CA PHE A 42 16.50 -11.40 2.32
C PHE A 42 16.49 -11.20 0.80
N LYS A 43 17.55 -11.60 0.10
CA LYS A 43 17.61 -11.55 -1.37
C LYS A 43 16.62 -12.51 -2.02
N GLN A 44 16.49 -13.72 -1.49
CA GLN A 44 15.48 -14.69 -1.93
C GLN A 44 14.07 -14.18 -1.69
N TRP A 45 13.82 -13.57 -0.53
CA TRP A 45 12.55 -12.92 -0.25
C TRP A 45 12.26 -11.79 -1.25
N LEU A 46 13.24 -10.93 -1.56
CA LEU A 46 13.09 -9.88 -2.58
C LEU A 46 12.82 -10.45 -3.97
N ALA A 47 13.51 -11.52 -4.37
CA ALA A 47 13.29 -12.20 -5.64
C ALA A 47 11.87 -12.77 -5.73
N LYS A 48 11.39 -13.41 -4.66
CA LYS A 48 10.03 -13.93 -4.56
C LYS A 48 8.99 -12.81 -4.70
N VAL A 49 9.11 -11.73 -3.93
CA VAL A 49 8.17 -10.59 -4.01
C VAL A 49 8.18 -9.95 -5.40
N GLY A 50 9.36 -9.79 -6.01
CA GLY A 50 9.49 -9.29 -7.37
C GLY A 50 8.80 -10.19 -8.40
N TYR A 51 8.98 -11.51 -8.27
CA TYR A 51 8.31 -12.48 -9.13
C TYR A 51 6.79 -12.47 -8.97
N GLU A 52 6.28 -12.46 -7.73
CA GLU A 52 4.85 -12.34 -7.45
C GLU A 52 4.27 -11.07 -8.09
N ARG A 53 5.00 -9.94 -8.02
CA ARG A 53 4.55 -8.69 -8.65
C ARG A 53 4.45 -8.80 -10.17
N ILE A 54 5.38 -9.48 -10.82
CA ILE A 54 5.34 -9.75 -12.27
C ILE A 54 4.12 -10.61 -12.61
N GLN A 55 3.87 -11.66 -11.81
CA GLN A 55 2.69 -12.50 -12.01
C GLN A 55 1.38 -11.72 -11.85
N GLU A 56 1.30 -10.80 -10.89
CA GLU A 56 0.14 -9.94 -10.69
C GLU A 56 -0.09 -8.91 -11.80
N ILE A 57 0.97 -8.51 -12.51
CA ILE A 57 0.82 -7.66 -13.71
C ILE A 57 0.17 -8.46 -14.84
N SER A 58 0.56 -9.73 -15.00
CA SER A 58 -0.01 -10.62 -16.00
C SER A 58 -1.41 -11.11 -15.64
N ASP A 59 -1.70 -11.28 -14.35
CA ASP A 59 -2.95 -11.78 -13.81
C ASP A 59 -3.35 -10.97 -12.57
N PRO A 60 -4.11 -9.87 -12.78
CA PRO A 60 -4.53 -8.99 -11.70
C PRO A 60 -5.37 -9.68 -10.61
N GLU A 61 -6.04 -10.81 -10.90
CA GLU A 61 -6.87 -11.51 -9.91
C GLU A 61 -6.03 -12.06 -8.75
N LYS A 62 -4.77 -12.47 -9.01
CA LYS A 62 -3.82 -12.89 -7.97
C LYS A 62 -3.59 -11.84 -6.89
N SER A 63 -3.63 -10.56 -7.26
CA SER A 63 -3.47 -9.46 -6.30
C SER A 63 -4.65 -9.37 -5.32
N ILE A 64 -5.85 -9.75 -5.78
CA ILE A 64 -7.08 -9.77 -4.99
C ILE A 64 -7.02 -10.93 -3.99
N ASP A 65 -6.65 -12.13 -4.45
CA ASP A 65 -6.52 -13.29 -3.57
C ASP A 65 -5.43 -13.10 -2.52
N ARG A 66 -4.28 -12.52 -2.89
CA ARG A 66 -3.23 -12.15 -1.93
C ARG A 66 -3.75 -11.16 -0.89
N ALA A 67 -4.56 -10.18 -1.27
CA ALA A 67 -5.16 -9.23 -0.33
C ALA A 67 -6.10 -9.92 0.66
N ARG A 68 -6.91 -10.88 0.21
CA ARG A 68 -7.77 -11.71 1.08
C ARG A 68 -6.94 -12.49 2.08
N ASP A 69 -5.89 -13.17 1.63
CA ASP A 69 -5.02 -13.95 2.51
C ASP A 69 -4.24 -13.09 3.50
N ASN A 70 -3.82 -11.89 3.09
CA ASN A 70 -3.20 -10.92 3.98
C ASN A 70 -4.19 -10.53 5.10
N TRP A 71 -5.43 -10.19 4.78
CA TRP A 71 -6.40 -9.82 5.82
C TRP A 71 -6.79 -10.97 6.73
N LYS A 72 -6.88 -12.20 6.20
CA LYS A 72 -7.06 -13.41 7.03
C LYS A 72 -5.91 -13.57 8.02
N ARG A 73 -4.66 -13.41 7.56
CA ARG A 73 -3.46 -13.44 8.43
C ARG A 73 -3.46 -12.34 9.49
N HIS A 74 -4.07 -11.20 9.20
CA HIS A 74 -4.27 -10.11 10.18
C HIS A 74 -5.50 -10.32 11.09
N GLY A 75 -6.10 -11.52 11.10
CA GLY A 75 -7.21 -11.87 11.98
C GLY A 75 -8.57 -11.27 11.57
N ARG A 76 -8.73 -10.83 10.31
CA ARG A 76 -10.03 -10.34 9.82
C ARG A 76 -10.97 -11.49 9.48
N SER A 77 -12.25 -11.34 9.81
CA SER A 77 -13.26 -12.34 9.50
C SER A 77 -13.57 -12.40 8.01
N GLU A 78 -13.96 -13.57 7.49
CA GLU A 78 -14.34 -13.72 6.08
C GLU A 78 -15.47 -12.76 5.71
N LYS A 79 -16.47 -12.58 6.59
CA LYS A 79 -17.56 -11.61 6.39
C LYS A 79 -17.03 -10.19 6.18
N TRP A 80 -16.08 -9.75 7.01
CA TRP A 80 -15.46 -8.43 6.90
C TRP A 80 -14.69 -8.28 5.57
N ILE A 81 -13.95 -9.32 5.17
CA ILE A 81 -13.18 -9.35 3.92
C ILE A 81 -14.11 -9.24 2.70
N GLN A 82 -15.19 -10.02 2.69
CA GLN A 82 -16.19 -9.99 1.62
C GLN A 82 -16.87 -8.63 1.51
N GLN A 83 -17.26 -8.04 2.64
CA GLN A 83 -17.83 -6.69 2.67
C GLN A 83 -16.84 -5.65 2.12
N ARG A 84 -15.55 -5.75 2.47
CA ARG A 84 -14.52 -4.83 2.00
C ARG A 84 -14.31 -4.92 0.49
N MET A 85 -14.26 -6.14 -0.05
CA MET A 85 -14.14 -6.43 -1.47
C MET A 85 -15.35 -5.90 -2.25
N MET A 86 -16.57 -6.18 -1.76
CA MET A 86 -17.80 -5.68 -2.38
C MET A 86 -17.86 -4.15 -2.36
N GLY A 87 -17.45 -3.52 -1.26
CA GLY A 87 -17.39 -2.07 -1.16
C GLY A 87 -16.44 -1.40 -2.17
N GLN A 88 -15.34 -2.07 -2.55
CA GLN A 88 -14.50 -1.59 -3.66
C GLN A 88 -15.23 -1.69 -5.00
N LYS A 89 -15.89 -2.83 -5.28
CA LYS A 89 -16.67 -3.01 -6.51
C LYS A 89 -17.80 -1.96 -6.65
N THR A 90 -18.52 -1.69 -5.56
CA THR A 90 -19.60 -0.69 -5.55
C THR A 90 -19.06 0.72 -5.80
N ARG A 91 -17.95 1.10 -5.16
CA ARG A 91 -17.33 2.42 -5.39
C ARG A 91 -16.78 2.58 -6.80
N ASN A 92 -16.16 1.53 -7.36
CA ASN A 92 -15.69 1.54 -8.74
C ASN A 92 -16.87 1.73 -9.70
N LYS A 93 -17.95 0.97 -9.55
CA LYS A 93 -19.17 1.14 -10.35
C LYS A 93 -19.75 2.55 -10.26
N LEU A 94 -19.80 3.14 -9.06
CA LEU A 94 -20.29 4.51 -8.87
C LEU A 94 -19.38 5.52 -9.55
N THR A 95 -18.06 5.35 -9.43
CA THR A 95 -17.06 6.18 -10.09
C THR A 95 -17.16 6.08 -11.62
N ASP A 96 -17.32 4.87 -12.16
CA ASP A 96 -17.49 4.63 -13.59
C ASP A 96 -18.80 5.23 -14.09
N TYR A 97 -19.88 5.09 -13.32
CA TYR A 97 -21.17 5.73 -13.63
C TYR A 97 -21.01 7.25 -13.73
N TRP A 98 -20.38 7.90 -12.75
CA TRP A 98 -20.13 9.34 -12.76
C TRP A 98 -19.27 9.77 -13.95
N LYS A 99 -18.18 9.04 -14.25
CA LYS A 99 -17.34 9.31 -15.43
C LYS A 99 -18.12 9.23 -16.74
N ASN A 100 -19.01 8.24 -16.87
CA ASN A 100 -19.88 8.09 -18.05
C ASN A 100 -20.96 9.19 -18.14
N HIS A 101 -21.15 9.97 -17.08
CA HIS A 101 -22.04 11.13 -17.03
C HIS A 101 -21.24 12.44 -16.91
N GLU A 102 -20.05 12.48 -17.52
CA GLU A 102 -19.19 13.66 -17.68
C GLU A 102 -18.62 14.26 -16.37
N VAL A 103 -18.81 13.59 -15.24
CA VAL A 103 -18.16 13.93 -13.98
C VAL A 103 -16.71 13.46 -14.03
N THR A 104 -15.79 14.40 -14.21
CA THR A 104 -14.39 14.09 -14.50
C THR A 104 -13.42 14.79 -13.57
N LYS A 105 -13.86 15.80 -12.80
CA LYS A 105 -12.99 16.56 -11.90
C LYS A 105 -13.01 15.97 -10.50
N GLU A 106 -11.85 15.89 -9.86
CA GLU A 106 -11.67 15.30 -8.51
C GLU A 106 -12.56 15.96 -7.43
N ASN A 107 -12.81 17.27 -7.55
CA ASN A 107 -13.68 18.00 -6.64
C ASN A 107 -15.16 17.56 -6.76
N GLU A 108 -15.62 17.17 -7.95
CA GLU A 108 -16.99 16.70 -8.17
C GLU A 108 -17.21 15.33 -7.53
N PHE A 109 -16.23 14.43 -7.60
CA PHE A 109 -16.26 13.15 -6.88
C PHE A 109 -16.38 13.35 -5.36
N ALA A 110 -15.63 14.32 -4.80
CA ALA A 110 -15.67 14.62 -3.37
C ALA A 110 -17.03 15.17 -2.95
N ILE A 111 -17.61 16.10 -3.72
CA ILE A 111 -18.95 16.66 -3.47
C ILE A 111 -20.02 15.55 -3.51
N LEU A 112 -20.04 14.74 -4.57
CA LEU A 112 -21.04 13.68 -4.72
C LEU A 112 -20.91 12.61 -3.62
N THR A 113 -19.69 12.27 -3.23
CA THR A 113 -19.44 11.36 -2.11
C THR A 113 -19.95 11.96 -0.79
N ASN A 114 -19.75 13.25 -0.56
CA ASN A 114 -20.22 13.93 0.64
C ASN A 114 -21.75 13.99 0.70
N ILE A 115 -22.42 14.29 -0.42
CA ILE A 115 -23.89 14.27 -0.52
C ILE A 115 -24.43 12.88 -0.17
N ILE A 116 -23.88 11.81 -0.77
CA ILE A 116 -24.30 10.43 -0.44
C ILE A 116 -24.12 10.14 1.05
N TYR A 117 -23.04 10.61 1.65
CA TYR A 117 -22.80 10.41 3.08
C TYR A 117 -23.79 11.16 3.97
N GLN A 118 -24.12 12.41 3.64
CA GLN A 118 -25.11 13.21 4.37
C GLN A 118 -26.51 12.58 4.30
N GLU A 119 -26.93 12.18 3.11
CA GLU A 119 -28.23 11.52 2.86
C GLU A 119 -28.32 10.17 3.58
N TRP A 120 -27.24 9.39 3.61
CA TRP A 120 -27.21 8.10 4.28
C TRP A 120 -27.13 8.21 5.81
N ALA A 121 -26.35 9.18 6.32
CA ALA A 121 -26.17 9.39 7.75
C ALA A 121 -27.35 10.15 8.41
N GLY A 122 -28.29 10.68 7.61
CA GLY A 122 -29.40 11.50 8.08
C GLY A 122 -28.96 12.81 8.73
N ILE A 123 -27.73 13.25 8.45
CA ILE A 123 -27.17 14.50 8.97
C ILE A 123 -27.58 15.58 7.98
N THR A 124 -28.71 16.24 8.29
CA THR A 124 -29.18 17.44 7.60
C THR A 124 -28.61 18.70 8.25
#